data_AF-M7ZY72-F1
#
_entry.id   AF-M7ZY72-F1
#
_cell.length_a   1.000
_cell.length_b   1.000
_cell.length_c   1.000
_cell.angle_alpha   90.00
_cell.angle_beta   90.00
_cell.angle_gamma   90.00
#
_symmetry.space_group_name_H-M   'P 1'
#
loop_
_entity.id
_entity.type
_entity.pdbx_description
1 polymer ?
#
loop_
_entity_poly.entity_id
_entity_poly.type
_entity_poly.pdbx_seq_one_letter_code
_entity_poly.pdbx_strand_id
1 'polypeptide(L)'
;MAPTNTASHQVHFGCTPGNLTTNSGNYYQGQVSRHSAPAKSILFSTATSSHHDEGGEDKEKISVTFVNKDGTEKTISVPVGMSMLEAAHENDIELEGACEGSLACSTCHVIVMDVKDYNKLEDPTDEENDMLDLAFGLTETSRLGCQVIAKPELDGVRLALPAATRNFAVDGFVPKPH
;
A
#
# COMPACT_ATOMS: atom_id res chain seq x y z
N MET A 1 17.03 27.31 37.62
CA MET A 1 15.97 27.35 38.64
C MET A 1 14.66 27.71 37.96
N ALA A 2 13.60 27.12 38.48
CA ALA A 2 12.29 26.83 37.89
C ALA A 2 11.41 28.07 37.57
N PRO A 3 10.26 27.85 36.90
CA PRO A 3 9.49 28.86 36.15
C PRO A 3 8.33 29.47 36.96
N THR A 4 7.72 30.53 36.43
CA THR A 4 6.45 31.08 36.91
C THR A 4 5.32 30.87 35.90
N ASN A 5 4.25 30.33 36.44
CA ASN A 5 3.02 29.79 35.86
C ASN A 5 1.92 30.88 35.83
N THR A 6 0.96 30.84 34.90
CA THR A 6 -0.41 31.42 35.05
C THR A 6 -1.33 31.04 33.87
N ALA A 7 -2.38 30.24 34.21
CA ALA A 7 -3.80 30.23 33.77
C ALA A 7 -4.17 30.09 32.28
N SER A 8 -5.34 29.59 31.86
CA SER A 8 -6.44 28.78 32.40
C SER A 8 -7.39 28.56 31.21
N HIS A 9 -7.83 27.33 30.94
CA HIS A 9 -9.14 27.11 30.33
C HIS A 9 -9.60 25.68 30.59
N GLN A 10 -10.70 25.55 31.34
CA GLN A 10 -11.40 24.31 31.57
C GLN A 10 -12.54 24.17 30.55
N VAL A 11 -12.75 22.97 30.01
CA VAL A 11 -14.03 22.56 29.43
C VAL A 11 -14.48 21.28 30.13
N HIS A 12 -15.71 21.33 30.65
CA HIS A 12 -16.35 20.33 31.49
C HIS A 12 -17.18 19.40 30.59
N PHE A 13 -16.88 18.10 30.57
CA PHE A 13 -17.75 17.09 29.96
C PHE A 13 -18.65 16.47 31.03
N GLY A 14 -19.96 16.66 30.88
CA GLY A 14 -20.98 16.02 31.71
C GLY A 14 -21.46 14.71 31.09
N CYS A 15 -21.38 13.62 31.85
CA CYS A 15 -22.06 12.35 31.59
C CYS A 15 -23.50 12.39 32.12
N THR A 16 -24.47 11.88 31.35
CA THR A 16 -25.77 11.43 31.88
C THR A 16 -26.13 10.04 31.32
N PRO A 17 -26.66 9.12 32.14
CA PRO A 17 -27.10 7.80 31.72
C PRO A 17 -28.62 7.76 31.48
N GLY A 18 -29.06 7.05 30.44
CA GLY A 18 -30.47 6.69 30.21
C GLY A 18 -30.64 5.17 30.21
N ASN A 19 -31.62 4.66 30.97
CA ASN A 19 -31.96 3.25 31.13
C ASN A 19 -33.47 3.02 30.90
N LEU A 20 -33.82 1.76 30.61
CA LEU A 20 -35.13 1.08 30.68
C LEU A 20 -36.07 1.33 29.47
N THR A 21 -36.81 0.37 28.87
CA THR A 21 -37.47 -0.87 29.34
C THR A 21 -37.89 -1.79 28.16
N THR A 22 -37.70 -3.10 28.36
CA THR A 22 -38.64 -4.26 28.21
C THR A 22 -39.67 -4.45 27.05
N ASN A 23 -39.52 -5.63 26.41
CA ASN A 23 -40.49 -6.75 26.20
C ASN A 23 -41.33 -6.92 24.91
N SER A 24 -41.31 -8.19 24.48
CA SER A 24 -42.39 -9.05 23.94
C SER A 24 -42.65 -9.13 22.44
N GLY A 25 -42.64 -10.37 21.92
CA GLY A 25 -43.40 -10.77 20.73
C GLY A 25 -42.77 -11.84 19.83
N ASN A 26 -42.84 -13.12 20.23
CA ASN A 26 -42.83 -14.23 19.27
C ASN A 26 -44.19 -14.28 18.55
N TYR A 27 -44.25 -14.62 17.25
CA TYR A 27 -45.29 -15.49 16.68
C TYR A 27 -45.10 -15.82 15.18
N TYR A 28 -45.25 -17.12 14.87
CA TYR A 28 -45.56 -17.82 13.60
C TYR A 28 -44.56 -17.80 12.43
N GLN A 29 -44.40 -18.80 11.54
CA GLN A 29 -44.69 -20.24 11.34
C GLN A 29 -44.78 -20.41 9.81
N GLY A 30 -44.15 -21.42 9.21
CA GLY A 30 -44.37 -21.73 7.80
C GLY A 30 -43.33 -22.64 7.16
N GLN A 31 -43.63 -23.94 7.12
CA GLN A 31 -42.86 -24.99 6.46
C GLN A 31 -43.53 -25.39 5.12
N VAL A 32 -42.69 -25.88 4.20
CA VAL A 32 -42.91 -26.82 3.08
C VAL A 32 -43.77 -26.43 1.86
N SER A 33 -43.15 -26.36 0.68
CA SER A 33 -43.28 -27.38 -0.39
C SER A 33 -42.50 -26.95 -1.64
N ARG A 34 -41.46 -27.71 -2.02
CA ARG A 34 -40.76 -27.57 -3.30
C ARG A 34 -41.40 -28.55 -4.29
N HIS A 35 -41.96 -28.03 -5.38
CA HIS A 35 -42.34 -28.80 -6.55
C HIS A 35 -41.22 -28.77 -7.61
N SER A 36 -41.27 -29.82 -8.43
CA SER A 36 -40.25 -30.38 -9.31
C SER A 36 -39.72 -29.47 -10.44
N ALA A 37 -38.52 -29.83 -10.92
CA ALA A 37 -37.70 -29.21 -11.98
C ALA A 37 -38.34 -29.25 -13.40
N PRO A 38 -37.71 -28.63 -14.43
CA PRO A 38 -36.60 -29.31 -15.10
C PRO A 38 -35.42 -28.41 -15.57
N ALA A 39 -34.35 -29.12 -15.89
CA ALA A 39 -33.00 -28.74 -16.31
C ALA A 39 -32.86 -27.60 -17.34
N LYS A 40 -31.86 -26.75 -17.10
CA LYS A 40 -30.91 -26.31 -18.13
C LYS A 40 -29.49 -26.36 -17.57
N SER A 41 -28.69 -27.21 -18.16
CA SER A 41 -27.26 -27.38 -17.95
C SER A 41 -26.53 -26.09 -18.28
N ILE A 42 -25.93 -25.44 -17.28
CA ILE A 42 -24.83 -24.51 -17.49
C ILE A 42 -23.65 -25.12 -16.73
N LEU A 43 -22.74 -25.70 -17.50
CA LEU A 43 -21.43 -26.14 -17.03
C LEU A 43 -20.69 -24.87 -16.62
N PHE A 44 -20.55 -24.63 -15.31
CA PHE A 44 -19.64 -23.59 -14.84
C PHE A 44 -18.24 -24.19 -14.87
N SER A 45 -17.57 -24.03 -16.01
CA SER A 45 -16.17 -24.38 -16.18
C SER A 45 -15.34 -23.64 -15.14
N THR A 46 -14.55 -24.41 -14.41
CA THR A 46 -13.31 -23.93 -13.80
C THR A 46 -12.46 -23.24 -14.86
N ALA A 47 -12.26 -21.93 -14.74
CA ALA A 47 -11.19 -21.22 -15.43
C ALA A 47 -10.63 -20.17 -14.48
N THR A 48 -9.49 -20.49 -13.89
CA THR A 48 -8.46 -19.52 -13.50
C THR A 48 -8.28 -18.56 -14.68
N SER A 49 -8.77 -17.34 -14.56
CA SER A 49 -8.31 -16.24 -15.41
C SER A 49 -7.39 -15.41 -14.54
N SER A 50 -6.17 -15.92 -14.41
CA SER A 50 -5.01 -15.07 -14.20
C SER A 50 -5.03 -14.08 -15.37
N HIS A 51 -5.50 -12.87 -15.12
CA HIS A 51 -5.29 -11.76 -16.03
C HIS A 51 -3.79 -11.42 -15.97
N HIS A 52 -2.96 -12.23 -16.60
CA HIS A 52 -1.70 -11.77 -17.16
C HIS A 52 -1.94 -11.66 -18.65
N ASP A 53 -2.22 -10.43 -19.03
CA ASP A 53 -2.35 -9.97 -20.41
C ASP A 53 -0.99 -10.13 -21.10
N GLU A 54 -0.80 -11.27 -21.77
CA GLU A 54 0.24 -11.43 -22.79
C GLU A 54 -0.23 -10.71 -24.07
N GLY A 55 -0.28 -9.38 -24.01
CA GLY A 55 -0.45 -8.47 -25.14
C GLY A 55 0.90 -7.89 -25.55
N GLY A 56 1.51 -8.49 -26.58
CA GLY A 56 2.68 -7.95 -27.26
C GLY A 56 2.25 -6.97 -28.36
N GLU A 57 2.31 -5.68 -28.08
CA GLU A 57 2.30 -4.57 -29.05
C GLU A 57 3.21 -3.48 -28.45
N ASP A 58 4.06 -2.86 -29.28
CA ASP A 58 5.18 -1.99 -28.92
C ASP A 58 5.01 -1.18 -27.62
N LYS A 59 5.37 -1.78 -26.47
CA LYS A 59 5.30 -1.12 -25.16
C LYS A 59 6.38 -0.05 -25.13
N GLU A 60 5.97 1.21 -25.25
CA GLU A 60 6.84 2.36 -25.01
C GLU A 60 7.56 2.15 -23.67
N LYS A 61 8.88 2.29 -23.66
CA LYS A 61 9.70 2.09 -22.46
C LYS A 61 10.37 3.38 -22.07
N ILE A 62 10.45 3.62 -20.78
CA ILE A 62 11.18 4.72 -20.18
C ILE A 62 12.49 4.22 -19.56
N SER A 63 13.48 5.10 -19.48
CA SER A 63 14.71 4.88 -18.74
C SER A 63 14.53 5.28 -17.28
N VAL A 64 14.85 4.38 -16.35
CA VAL A 64 14.77 4.62 -14.90
C VAL A 64 16.11 4.23 -14.28
N THR A 65 16.69 5.12 -13.47
CA THR A 65 17.94 4.85 -12.77
C THR A 65 17.69 4.64 -11.29
N PHE A 66 18.00 3.45 -10.79
CA PHE A 66 17.93 3.12 -9.37
C PHE A 66 19.31 3.29 -8.73
N VAL A 67 19.38 4.07 -7.66
CA VAL A 67 20.58 4.26 -6.83
C VAL A 67 20.45 3.39 -5.59
N ASN A 68 21.25 2.33 -5.51
CA ASN A 68 21.26 1.41 -4.38
C ASN A 68 21.83 2.06 -3.12
N LYS A 69 21.67 1.38 -1.99
CA LYS A 69 22.17 1.77 -0.67
C LYS A 69 23.69 2.01 -0.65
N ASP A 70 24.43 1.26 -1.47
CA ASP A 70 25.89 1.39 -1.63
C ASP A 70 26.31 2.54 -2.56
N GLY A 71 25.35 3.31 -3.10
CA GLY A 71 25.58 4.37 -4.09
C GLY A 71 25.80 3.86 -5.51
N THR A 72 25.68 2.54 -5.75
CA THR A 72 25.74 1.97 -7.10
C THR A 72 24.48 2.32 -7.87
N GLU A 73 24.63 2.85 -9.08
CA GLU A 73 23.50 3.19 -9.95
C GLU A 73 23.26 2.07 -10.98
N LYS A 74 21.99 1.72 -11.18
CA LYS A 74 21.55 0.76 -12.19
C LYS A 74 20.44 1.40 -13.03
N THR A 75 20.73 1.65 -14.29
CA THR A 75 19.74 2.14 -15.26
C THR A 75 19.07 0.96 -15.94
N ILE A 76 17.74 0.94 -15.92
CA ILE A 76 16.90 -0.09 -16.51
C ILE A 76 15.88 0.52 -17.47
N SER A 77 15.36 -0.29 -18.37
CA SER A 77 14.31 0.12 -19.31
C SER A 77 12.98 -0.50 -18.88
N VAL A 78 12.05 0.36 -18.47
CA VAL A 78 10.77 -0.03 -17.86
C VAL A 78 9.64 0.24 -18.83
N PRO A 79 8.78 -0.75 -19.16
CA PRO A 79 7.61 -0.50 -19.99
C PRO A 79 6.63 0.45 -19.27
N VAL A 80 6.05 1.39 -20.03
CA VAL A 80 5.00 2.28 -19.55
C VAL A 80 3.83 1.45 -19.01
N GLY A 81 3.29 1.86 -17.86
CA GLY A 81 2.22 1.16 -17.15
C GLY A 81 2.68 0.15 -16.09
N MET A 82 3.98 -0.17 -16.01
CA MET A 82 4.54 -1.03 -14.96
C MET A 82 4.88 -0.23 -13.70
N SER A 83 4.75 -0.84 -12.52
CA SER A 83 5.14 -0.19 -11.25
C SER A 83 6.67 -0.20 -11.07
N MET A 84 7.21 0.77 -10.33
CA MET A 84 8.65 0.79 -10.03
C MET A 84 9.08 -0.40 -9.16
N LEU A 85 8.16 -0.97 -8.37
CA LEU A 85 8.42 -2.19 -7.60
C LEU A 85 8.65 -3.40 -8.51
N GLU A 86 7.74 -3.65 -9.45
CA GLU A 86 7.85 -4.76 -10.41
C GLU A 86 9.10 -4.59 -11.28
N ALA A 87 9.33 -3.37 -11.78
CA ALA A 87 10.50 -3.04 -12.59
C ALA A 87 11.82 -3.32 -11.84
N ALA A 88 11.86 -3.01 -10.54
CA ALA A 88 13.01 -3.31 -9.70
C ALA A 88 13.22 -4.83 -9.55
N HIS A 89 12.16 -5.60 -9.29
CA HIS A 89 12.24 -7.05 -9.14
C HIS A 89 12.65 -7.77 -10.43
N GLU A 90 12.09 -7.37 -11.58
CA GLU A 90 12.45 -7.95 -12.89
C GLU A 90 13.91 -7.70 -13.28
N ASN A 91 14.53 -6.67 -12.70
CA ASN A 91 15.90 -6.26 -13.01
C ASN A 91 16.85 -6.52 -11.84
N ASP A 92 16.56 -7.43 -10.91
CA ASP A 92 17.45 -7.79 -9.78
C ASP A 92 17.92 -6.58 -8.96
N ILE A 93 17.04 -5.58 -8.76
CA ILE A 93 17.29 -4.45 -7.84
C ILE A 93 16.71 -4.84 -6.48
N GLU A 94 17.49 -4.62 -5.42
CA GLU A 94 17.15 -5.01 -4.05
C GLU A 94 16.15 -4.01 -3.40
N LEU A 95 15.00 -3.83 -4.04
CA LEU A 95 13.88 -3.09 -3.51
C LEU A 95 12.92 -4.05 -2.80
N GLU A 96 12.70 -3.83 -1.50
CA GLU A 96 11.78 -4.67 -0.74
C GLU A 96 10.31 -4.38 -1.11
N GLY A 97 9.45 -5.40 -0.98
CA GLY A 97 8.04 -5.30 -1.33
C GLY A 97 7.19 -6.31 -0.58
N ALA A 98 7.23 -6.29 0.75
CA ALA A 98 6.66 -7.34 1.60
C ALA A 98 5.13 -7.56 1.42
N CYS A 99 4.39 -6.55 0.97
CA CYS A 99 2.95 -6.64 0.70
C CYS A 99 2.59 -6.76 -0.78
N GLU A 100 3.59 -6.92 -1.66
CA GLU A 100 3.40 -7.09 -3.11
C GLU A 100 2.58 -5.95 -3.74
N GLY A 101 2.75 -4.72 -3.22
CA GLY A 101 2.05 -3.53 -3.75
C GLY A 101 0.65 -3.27 -3.21
N SER A 102 0.18 -4.04 -2.22
CA SER A 102 -1.17 -3.90 -1.62
C SER A 102 -1.37 -2.66 -0.72
N LEU A 103 -0.48 -1.66 -0.76
CA LEU A 103 -0.52 -0.46 0.09
C LEU A 103 -0.65 -0.80 1.60
N ALA A 104 -0.02 -1.89 2.03
CA ALA A 104 -0.10 -2.41 3.41
C ALA A 104 1.24 -2.38 4.15
N CYS A 105 2.29 -1.84 3.52
CA CYS A 105 3.61 -1.67 4.11
C CYS A 105 4.37 -0.51 3.45
N SER A 106 5.50 -0.12 4.04
CA SER A 106 6.40 0.91 3.51
C SER A 106 7.78 0.38 3.13
N THR A 107 7.91 -0.94 2.91
CA THR A 107 9.19 -1.56 2.52
C THR A 107 9.61 -1.22 1.09
N CYS A 108 8.66 -0.86 0.23
CA CYS A 108 8.91 -0.39 -1.15
C CYS A 108 9.20 1.12 -1.25
N HIS A 109 9.53 1.76 -0.13
CA HIS A 109 9.87 3.18 -0.07
C HIS A 109 11.04 3.51 -1.01
N VAL A 110 10.84 4.52 -1.86
CA VAL A 110 11.84 5.08 -2.76
C VAL A 110 11.88 6.60 -2.61
N ILE A 111 13.02 7.19 -2.93
CA ILE A 111 13.22 8.65 -2.87
C ILE A 111 13.47 9.15 -4.30
N VAL A 112 12.59 10.03 -4.79
CA VAL A 112 12.79 10.67 -6.10
C VAL A 112 13.88 11.74 -5.94
N MET A 113 14.97 11.61 -6.71
CA MET A 113 16.14 12.48 -6.52
C MET A 113 15.96 13.88 -7.08
N ASP A 114 15.20 14.05 -8.17
CA ASP A 114 14.91 15.35 -8.77
C ASP A 114 13.48 15.78 -8.44
N VAL A 115 13.34 16.97 -7.86
CA VAL A 115 12.06 17.60 -7.54
C VAL A 115 11.23 17.83 -8.82
N LYS A 116 11.87 18.03 -9.98
CA LYS A 116 11.17 18.18 -11.26
C LYS A 116 10.43 16.90 -11.65
N ASP A 117 11.03 15.74 -11.41
CA ASP A 117 10.38 14.46 -11.70
C ASP A 117 9.32 14.13 -10.66
N TYR A 118 9.57 14.49 -9.39
CA TYR A 118 8.58 14.36 -8.33
C TYR A 118 7.29 15.15 -8.65
N ASN A 119 7.41 16.38 -9.15
CA ASN A 119 6.26 17.20 -9.54
C ASN A 119 5.45 16.67 -10.74
N LYS A 120 5.98 15.70 -11.49
CA LYS A 120 5.24 15.02 -12.57
C LYS A 120 4.42 13.84 -12.05
N LEU A 121 4.73 13.36 -10.84
CA LEU A 121 3.96 12.31 -10.19
C LEU A 121 2.66 12.88 -9.63
N GLU A 122 1.64 12.03 -9.56
CA GLU A 122 0.41 12.35 -8.82
C GLU A 122 0.72 12.44 -7.33
N ASP A 123 0.13 13.40 -6.61
CA ASP A 123 0.36 13.52 -5.17
C ASP A 123 0.04 12.21 -4.43
N PRO A 124 0.80 11.86 -3.37
CA PRO A 124 0.50 10.67 -2.57
C PRO A 124 -0.89 10.79 -1.92
N THR A 125 -1.64 9.69 -1.91
CA THR A 125 -2.94 9.65 -1.23
C THR A 125 -2.75 9.71 0.30
N ASP A 126 -3.82 10.02 1.03
CA ASP A 126 -3.77 10.03 2.51
C ASP A 126 -3.33 8.67 3.07
N GLU A 127 -3.81 7.56 2.49
CA GLU A 127 -3.41 6.21 2.89
C GLU A 127 -1.93 5.92 2.56
N GLU A 128 -1.42 6.44 1.43
CA GLU A 128 -0.01 6.32 1.08
C GLU A 128 0.86 7.07 2.11
N ASN A 129 0.45 8.29 2.48
CA ASN A 129 1.13 9.11 3.49
C ASN A 129 1.14 8.44 4.86
N ASP A 130 0.02 7.86 5.29
CA ASP A 130 -0.06 7.10 6.55
C ASP A 130 0.96 5.95 6.60
N MET A 131 1.23 5.31 5.47
CA MET A 131 2.25 4.26 5.37
C MET A 131 3.67 4.83 5.28
N LEU A 132 3.87 5.92 4.54
CA LEU A 132 5.15 6.60 4.42
C LEU A 132 5.66 7.15 5.76
N ASP A 133 4.77 7.57 6.66
CA ASP A 133 5.12 8.01 8.03
C ASP A 133 5.79 6.90 8.86
N LEU A 134 5.58 5.64 8.49
CA LEU A 134 6.24 4.48 9.12
C LEU A 134 7.60 4.16 8.50
N ALA A 135 7.93 4.75 7.35
CA ALA A 135 9.17 4.52 6.61
C ALA A 135 10.38 5.14 7.31
N PHE A 136 11.56 4.55 7.10
CA PHE A 136 12.79 5.07 7.65
C PHE A 136 13.45 6.04 6.67
N GLY A 137 13.90 7.20 7.16
CA GLY A 137 14.56 8.19 6.30
C GLY A 137 13.61 8.83 5.28
N LEU A 138 12.35 9.06 5.69
CA LEU A 138 11.36 9.78 4.89
C LEU A 138 11.88 11.18 4.50
N THR A 139 11.63 11.57 3.27
CA THR A 139 11.97 12.89 2.70
C THR A 139 10.76 13.48 2.00
N GLU A 140 10.82 14.77 1.65
CA GLU A 140 9.72 15.46 0.94
C GLU A 140 9.42 14.87 -0.44
N THR A 141 10.38 14.19 -1.07
CA THR A 141 10.23 13.55 -2.38
C THR A 141 10.11 12.03 -2.30
N SER A 142 9.78 11.51 -1.12
CA SER A 142 9.58 10.08 -0.89
C SER A 142 8.24 9.58 -1.38
N ARG A 143 8.22 8.38 -1.97
CA ARG A 143 7.01 7.70 -2.44
C ARG A 143 7.07 6.21 -2.18
N LEU A 144 5.92 5.55 -2.19
CA LEU A 144 5.88 4.10 -2.26
C LEU A 144 6.10 3.65 -3.71
N GLY A 145 7.20 2.95 -3.99
CA GLY A 145 7.56 2.53 -5.33
C GLY A 145 6.52 1.63 -6.01
N CYS A 146 5.65 0.98 -5.24
CA CYS A 146 4.51 0.24 -5.78
C CYS A 146 3.38 1.12 -6.33
N GLN A 147 3.24 2.36 -5.85
CA GLN A 147 2.24 3.32 -6.32
C GLN A 147 2.77 4.19 -7.47
N VAL A 148 4.09 4.20 -7.68
CA VAL A 148 4.72 4.92 -8.79
C VAL A 148 4.66 4.07 -10.06
N ILE A 149 3.83 4.49 -11.01
CA ILE A 149 3.68 3.84 -12.31
C ILE A 149 4.58 4.52 -13.35
N ALA A 150 5.25 3.72 -14.18
CA ALA A 150 6.04 4.19 -15.30
C ALA A 150 5.16 4.95 -16.30
N LYS A 151 5.45 6.24 -16.49
CA LYS A 151 4.78 7.12 -17.45
C LYS A 151 5.83 7.75 -18.38
N PRO A 152 5.50 8.08 -19.64
CA PRO A 152 6.45 8.66 -20.59
C PRO A 152 7.13 9.94 -20.08
N GLU A 153 6.43 10.71 -19.24
CA GLU A 153 6.91 11.96 -18.64
C GLU A 153 8.06 11.75 -17.63
N LEU A 154 8.18 10.53 -17.10
CA LEU A 154 9.20 10.12 -16.12
C LEU A 154 10.45 9.52 -16.80
N ASP A 155 10.59 9.64 -18.12
CA ASP A 155 11.80 9.19 -18.80
C ASP A 155 13.04 9.90 -18.27
N GLY A 156 14.01 9.09 -17.81
CA GLY A 156 15.25 9.55 -17.19
C GLY A 156 15.16 9.74 -15.68
N VAL A 157 14.05 9.38 -15.02
CA VAL A 157 13.89 9.57 -13.57
C VAL A 157 14.95 8.78 -12.78
N ARG A 158 15.40 9.38 -11.68
CA ARG A 158 16.36 8.80 -10.75
C ARG A 158 15.70 8.55 -9.40
N LEU A 159 15.74 7.29 -8.96
CA LEU A 159 15.15 6.81 -7.72
C LEU A 159 16.24 6.28 -6.80
N ALA A 160 16.35 6.79 -5.59
CA ALA A 160 17.27 6.30 -4.57
C ALA A 160 16.56 5.35 -3.60
N LEU A 161 17.21 4.23 -3.29
CA LEU A 161 16.76 3.29 -2.27
C LEU A 161 17.25 3.77 -0.90
N PRO A 162 16.36 3.88 0.10
CA PRO A 162 16.75 4.28 1.45
C PRO A 162 17.72 3.25 2.06
N ALA A 163 18.68 3.71 2.87
CA ALA A 163 19.72 2.85 3.46
C ALA A 163 19.16 1.75 4.38
N ALA A 164 17.95 1.91 4.91
CA ALA A 164 17.28 0.92 5.73
C ALA A 164 15.78 0.90 5.43
N THR A 165 15.22 -0.30 5.39
CA THR A 165 13.80 -0.61 5.19
C THR A 165 13.31 -1.30 6.45
N ARG A 166 12.21 -0.82 7.05
CA ARG A 166 11.69 -1.38 8.30
C ARG A 166 10.80 -2.58 8.01
N ASN A 167 11.38 -3.74 7.76
CA ASN A 167 10.64 -4.98 7.88
C ASN A 167 10.66 -5.41 9.36
N PHE A 168 9.50 -5.45 10.02
CA PHE A 168 9.36 -6.05 11.35
C PHE A 168 9.48 -7.58 11.25
N ALA A 169 10.57 -8.10 10.71
CA ALA A 169 10.99 -9.44 11.05
C ALA A 169 11.44 -9.37 12.51
N VAL A 170 10.53 -9.77 13.41
CA VAL A 170 10.81 -9.89 14.83
C VAL A 170 11.76 -11.07 14.98
N ASP A 171 13.06 -10.84 14.82
CA ASP A 171 14.09 -11.81 15.15
C ASP A 171 13.99 -12.14 16.65
N GLY A 172 13.26 -13.22 16.97
CA GLY A 172 13.43 -13.99 18.19
C GLY A 172 12.91 -13.39 19.51
N PHE A 173 11.91 -12.50 19.51
CA PHE A 173 11.28 -12.11 20.78
C PHE A 173 10.36 -13.22 21.31
N VAL A 174 10.88 -14.08 22.18
CA VAL A 174 10.08 -15.03 22.97
C VAL A 174 9.67 -14.34 24.27
N PRO A 175 8.39 -13.94 24.46
CA PRO A 175 7.93 -13.44 25.74
C PRO A 175 8.10 -14.52 26.81
N LYS A 176 8.70 -14.16 27.95
CA LYS A 176 8.82 -15.09 29.08
C LYS A 176 7.42 -15.46 29.58
N PRO A 177 7.09 -16.77 29.71
CA PRO A 177 5.87 -17.17 30.37
C PRO A 177 5.93 -16.72 31.83
N HIS A 178 4.87 -16.07 32.27
CA HIS A 178 4.62 -15.68 33.66
C HIS A 178 4.00 -16.85 34.42
#